data_AF-A0A8B9J3B2-F1
#
_entry.id   AF-A0A8B9J3B2-F1
#
_cell.length_a   1.000
_cell.length_b   1.000
_cell.length_c   1.000
_cell.angle_alpha   90.00
_cell.angle_beta   90.00
_cell.angle_gamma   90.00
#
_symmetry.space_group_name_H-M   'P 1'
#
loop_
_entity.id
_entity.type
_entity.pdbx_description
1 polymer ?
#
loop_
_entity_poly.entity_id
_entity_poly.type
_entity_poly.pdbx_seq_one_letter_code
_entity_poly.pdbx_strand_id
1 'polypeptide(L)'
;EILELLVAAGYFRARIKGLSPFDKVVGGMTWCITTCSFDIDVDLLFQENSTIGQKIALTEKIVSVLPKMKCPHRLEPHQIQGLDFIHIFPVVQWLVKRAIETREETGDYIRSYSISQFQKTHRLPEDDEFMQRKEKAIKAVTDIFEVYKPQRKYKRQKGAEELLDEESKVHATLLEYGRRYGFSRQAGKTEQAEDKKIVVPSGLAAAGKAEPCDEDDLQAAEELRIKTLMTGMAAMATEEGKLTASTVGQIVGLQSDEIKQIVSEYAGKQSELSPEERPERLGAAQQHRRKVASLNKQILQKNKLLEELSTVNHFMSRSVKSYSEKLDKELAALETIESQADSSILQSLRALVAMNENLKSQEQEFKAHCRVSFSFLNTENKPSLRVFALQLSCYCNSQLFWLLKFQEPHKIIEQQYKTEKDKLQKIRLLLARRNREIAILQRKIDEVPSRAELTQYQKRFIELYSQVSATHKETKQFFTLYNTLDDKKVYLEKEVNLLNSIHDNFHQAMSSSGSREQFLRQMEQIVEGIKQNRMKMEKKKQENKMRRDQLNDEYLELLEKQRLYFKTVKEFKEVRTFLPKQTVKCSVTHFWLDLCINICTRFPDMMLTAPCPQCLLVVISASFLDS
;
A
#
# COMPACT_ATOMS: atom_id res chain seq x y z
N GLU A 1 24.47 -40.00 -13.78
CA GLU A 1 24.69 -38.71 -14.48
C GLU A 1 23.74 -38.43 -15.64
N ILE A 2 23.96 -38.91 -16.88
CA ILE A 2 23.09 -38.57 -18.05
C ILE A 2 21.60 -38.83 -17.77
N LEU A 3 21.28 -40.02 -17.25
CA LEU A 3 19.90 -40.40 -16.93
C LEU A 3 19.30 -39.54 -15.81
N GLU A 4 20.10 -39.10 -14.84
CA GLU A 4 19.64 -38.24 -13.76
C GLU A 4 19.36 -36.82 -14.25
N LEU A 5 20.18 -36.30 -15.17
CA LEU A 5 19.94 -35.01 -15.83
C LEU A 5 18.64 -35.04 -16.64
N LEU A 6 18.38 -36.11 -17.39
CA LEU A 6 17.13 -36.27 -18.14
C LEU A 6 15.91 -36.38 -17.22
N VAL A 7 16.04 -37.09 -16.10
CA VAL A 7 14.96 -37.18 -15.10
C VAL A 7 14.71 -35.83 -14.43
N ALA A 8 15.77 -35.09 -14.09
CA ALA A 8 15.66 -33.75 -13.52
C ALA A 8 15.00 -32.76 -14.49
N ALA A 9 15.22 -32.93 -15.80
CA ALA A 9 14.56 -32.15 -16.85
C ALA A 9 13.06 -32.47 -17.00
N GLY A 10 12.60 -33.64 -16.52
CA GLY A 10 11.20 -34.09 -16.61
C GLY A 10 10.97 -35.32 -17.50
N TYR A 11 12.02 -35.96 -18.02
CA TYR A 11 11.91 -37.19 -18.81
C TYR A 11 11.92 -38.43 -17.90
N PHE A 12 10.76 -38.82 -17.38
CA PHE A 12 10.63 -39.93 -16.43
C PHE A 12 10.82 -41.32 -17.04
N ARG A 13 10.72 -41.45 -18.38
CA ARG A 13 10.96 -42.72 -19.10
C ARG A 13 12.39 -43.26 -18.90
N ALA A 14 13.36 -42.41 -18.57
CA ALA A 14 14.72 -42.82 -18.22
C ALA A 14 14.80 -43.71 -16.95
N ARG A 15 13.79 -43.69 -16.06
CA ARG A 15 13.75 -44.52 -14.83
C ARG A 15 13.26 -45.95 -15.04
N ILE A 16 12.71 -46.27 -16.20
CA ILE A 16 12.15 -47.60 -16.47
C ILE A 16 13.28 -48.63 -16.54
N LYS A 17 13.24 -49.66 -15.68
CA LYS A 17 14.33 -50.65 -15.55
C LYS A 17 14.45 -51.62 -16.73
N GLY A 18 13.43 -51.71 -17.60
CA GLY A 18 13.39 -52.60 -18.77
C GLY A 18 13.85 -52.01 -20.11
N LEU A 19 14.22 -50.73 -20.17
CA LEU A 19 14.63 -50.07 -21.42
C LEU A 19 16.14 -50.13 -21.63
N SER A 20 16.59 -50.31 -22.88
CA SER A 20 18.03 -50.32 -23.19
C SER A 20 18.68 -48.95 -22.90
N PRO A 21 19.97 -48.88 -22.51
CA PRO A 21 20.66 -47.61 -22.29
C PRO A 21 20.63 -46.69 -23.52
N PHE A 22 20.73 -47.26 -24.72
CA PHE A 22 20.59 -46.54 -25.99
C PHE A 22 19.20 -45.89 -26.11
N ASP A 23 18.14 -46.66 -25.88
CA ASP A 23 16.76 -46.18 -26.03
C ASP A 23 16.42 -45.09 -25.00
N LYS A 24 17.02 -45.14 -23.79
CA LYS A 24 16.86 -44.09 -22.77
C LYS A 24 17.51 -42.77 -23.18
N VAL A 25 18.72 -42.83 -23.75
CA VAL A 25 19.47 -41.64 -24.15
C VAL A 25 18.89 -41.04 -25.42
N VAL A 26 18.64 -41.86 -26.45
CA VAL A 26 18.05 -41.41 -27.73
C VAL A 26 16.63 -40.91 -27.52
N GLY A 27 15.81 -41.61 -26.73
CA GLY A 27 14.47 -41.14 -26.36
C GLY A 27 14.51 -39.82 -25.57
N GLY A 28 15.50 -39.66 -24.68
CA GLY A 28 15.74 -38.41 -23.96
C GLY A 28 16.17 -37.25 -24.86
N MET A 29 17.07 -37.49 -25.83
CA MET A 29 17.49 -36.49 -26.81
C MET A 29 16.33 -36.06 -27.72
N THR A 30 15.55 -37.02 -28.22
CA THR A 30 14.34 -36.75 -29.00
C THR A 30 13.32 -35.93 -28.23
N TRP A 31 13.08 -36.27 -26.95
CA TRP A 31 12.18 -35.52 -26.09
C TRP A 31 12.66 -34.08 -25.83
N CYS A 32 13.96 -33.88 -25.63
CA CYS A 32 14.51 -32.54 -25.48
C CYS A 32 14.32 -31.72 -26.77
N ILE A 33 14.54 -32.35 -27.93
CA ILE A 33 14.36 -31.73 -29.25
C ILE A 33 12.91 -31.31 -29.50
N THR A 34 11.94 -32.17 -29.20
CA THR A 34 10.51 -31.87 -29.38
C THR A 34 10.03 -30.78 -28.40
N THR A 35 10.56 -30.79 -27.18
CA THR A 35 10.24 -29.78 -26.15
C THR A 35 10.79 -28.40 -26.50
N CYS A 36 11.88 -28.31 -27.27
CA CYS A 36 12.46 -27.03 -27.68
C CYS A 36 11.66 -26.29 -28.78
N SER A 37 10.53 -26.84 -29.24
CA SER A 37 9.56 -26.20 -30.16
C SER A 37 10.20 -25.49 -31.37
N PHE A 38 11.21 -26.10 -31.99
CA PHE A 38 11.75 -25.64 -33.27
C PHE A 38 10.96 -26.28 -34.40
N ASP A 39 10.58 -25.49 -35.42
CA ASP A 39 10.00 -25.98 -36.68
C ASP A 39 11.01 -26.91 -37.36
N ILE A 40 10.83 -28.20 -37.10
CA ILE A 40 11.63 -29.27 -37.67
C ILE A 40 10.63 -30.21 -38.31
N ASP A 41 10.56 -30.18 -39.66
CA ASP A 41 9.84 -31.13 -40.50
C ASP A 41 10.51 -32.52 -40.47
N VAL A 42 10.74 -33.06 -39.27
CA VAL A 42 11.28 -34.41 -39.08
C VAL A 42 10.49 -35.04 -37.95
N ASP A 43 9.57 -35.93 -38.33
CA ASP A 43 8.79 -36.70 -37.39
C ASP A 43 9.72 -37.69 -36.67
N LEU A 44 10.13 -37.33 -35.46
CA LEU A 44 10.96 -38.16 -34.58
C LEU A 44 10.06 -39.15 -33.83
N LEU A 45 9.36 -39.99 -34.58
CA LEU A 45 8.54 -41.08 -34.06
C LEU A 45 9.46 -42.14 -33.43
N PHE A 46 9.70 -42.01 -32.13
CA PHE A 46 10.39 -43.02 -31.35
C PHE A 46 9.43 -44.20 -31.08
N GLN A 47 9.79 -45.38 -31.57
CA GLN A 47 9.10 -46.65 -31.27
C GLN A 47 10.01 -47.55 -30.45
N GLU A 48 9.51 -48.12 -29.36
CA GLU A 48 10.28 -49.04 -28.53
C GLU A 48 10.49 -50.37 -29.29
N ASN A 49 11.73 -50.91 -29.27
CA ASN A 49 12.18 -52.09 -30.02
C ASN A 49 12.34 -51.93 -31.55
N SER A 50 12.79 -50.76 -32.01
CA SER A 50 13.12 -50.56 -33.44
C SER A 50 14.25 -51.47 -33.94
N THR A 51 14.18 -51.86 -35.23
CA THR A 51 15.25 -52.63 -35.89
C THR A 51 16.56 -51.82 -35.95
N ILE A 52 17.71 -52.50 -36.04
CA ILE A 52 19.03 -51.84 -36.03
C ILE A 52 19.13 -50.73 -37.09
N GLY A 53 18.51 -50.93 -38.27
CA GLY A 53 18.45 -49.93 -39.35
C GLY A 53 17.61 -48.70 -39.01
N GLN A 54 16.52 -48.85 -38.27
CA GLN A 54 15.70 -47.72 -37.80
C GLN A 54 16.43 -46.92 -36.71
N LYS A 55 17.19 -47.59 -35.83
CA LYS A 55 18.04 -46.93 -34.83
C LYS A 55 19.15 -46.10 -35.48
N ILE A 56 19.73 -46.61 -36.57
CA ILE A 56 20.72 -45.89 -37.39
C ILE A 56 20.09 -44.64 -38.03
N ALA A 57 18.95 -44.80 -38.72
CA ALA A 57 18.26 -43.68 -39.35
C ALA A 57 17.80 -42.59 -38.36
N LEU A 58 17.38 -42.98 -37.16
CA LEU A 58 16.96 -42.03 -36.11
C LEU A 58 18.17 -41.27 -35.54
N THR A 59 19.30 -41.95 -35.31
CA THR A 59 20.53 -41.28 -34.83
C THR A 59 21.10 -40.32 -35.86
N GLU A 60 21.07 -40.65 -37.15
CA GLU A 60 21.44 -39.73 -38.23
C GLU A 60 20.51 -38.50 -38.30
N LYS A 61 19.20 -38.71 -38.15
CA LYS A 61 18.22 -37.62 -38.07
C LYS A 61 18.50 -36.69 -36.89
N ILE A 62 18.76 -37.21 -35.69
CA ILE A 62 19.12 -36.39 -34.52
C ILE A 62 20.39 -35.59 -34.78
N VAL A 63 21.44 -36.22 -35.31
CA VAL A 63 22.70 -35.55 -35.63
C VAL A 63 22.50 -34.45 -36.69
N SER A 64 21.58 -34.63 -37.65
CA SER A 64 21.25 -33.59 -38.63
C SER A 64 20.50 -32.39 -38.04
N VAL A 65 19.80 -32.58 -36.93
CA VAL A 65 18.99 -31.54 -36.25
C VAL A 65 19.83 -30.68 -35.31
N LEU A 66 20.86 -31.25 -34.67
CA LEU A 66 21.72 -30.54 -33.71
C LEU A 66 22.40 -29.28 -34.28
N PRO A 67 22.93 -29.26 -35.52
CA PRO A 67 23.44 -28.05 -36.16
C PRO A 67 22.36 -26.99 -36.42
N LYS A 68 21.14 -27.41 -36.78
CA LYS A 68 20.00 -26.51 -37.02
C LYS A 68 19.60 -25.78 -35.73
N MET A 69 19.70 -26.44 -34.57
CA MET A 69 19.49 -25.83 -33.26
C MET A 69 20.68 -25.00 -32.75
N LYS A 70 21.77 -24.87 -33.53
CA LYS A 70 23.01 -24.18 -33.15
C LYS A 70 23.68 -24.80 -31.90
N CYS A 71 23.68 -26.13 -31.80
CA CYS A 71 24.44 -26.81 -30.75
C CYS A 71 25.96 -26.62 -30.98
N PRO A 72 26.75 -26.21 -29.95
CA PRO A 72 28.20 -25.99 -30.08
C PRO A 72 29.01 -27.30 -30.11
N HIS A 73 28.41 -28.43 -29.71
CA HIS A 73 29.08 -29.73 -29.65
C HIS A 73 28.77 -30.56 -30.90
N ARG A 74 29.83 -31.08 -31.54
CA ARG A 74 29.70 -32.00 -32.68
C ARG A 74 29.57 -33.43 -32.19
N LEU A 75 28.63 -34.16 -32.77
CA LEU A 75 28.32 -35.55 -32.43
C LEU A 75 28.14 -36.32 -33.73
N GLU A 76 28.76 -37.48 -33.85
CA GLU A 76 28.64 -38.36 -35.01
C GLU A 76 27.67 -39.52 -34.75
N PRO A 77 26.98 -40.06 -35.77
CA PRO A 77 26.01 -41.15 -35.58
C PRO A 77 26.63 -42.40 -34.94
N HIS A 78 27.89 -42.72 -35.26
CA HIS A 78 28.61 -43.87 -34.69
C HIS A 78 28.84 -43.72 -33.18
N GLN A 79 28.98 -42.49 -32.67
CA GLN A 79 29.24 -42.21 -31.26
C GLN A 79 28.00 -42.49 -30.41
N ILE A 80 26.81 -42.24 -30.95
CA ILE A 80 25.52 -42.53 -30.27
C ILE A 80 25.26 -44.04 -30.25
N GLN A 81 25.57 -44.74 -31.35
CA GLN A 81 25.41 -46.19 -31.46
C GLN A 81 26.43 -46.95 -30.61
N GLY A 82 27.68 -46.47 -30.57
CA GLY A 82 28.76 -47.00 -29.74
C GLY A 82 28.65 -46.67 -28.26
N LEU A 83 27.59 -45.96 -27.84
CA LEU A 83 27.37 -45.53 -26.45
C LEU A 83 28.57 -44.76 -25.88
N ASP A 84 29.16 -43.86 -26.68
CA ASP A 84 30.28 -43.04 -26.25
C ASP A 84 29.79 -41.89 -25.35
N PHE A 85 29.60 -42.20 -24.07
CA PHE A 85 29.05 -41.29 -23.07
C PHE A 85 29.91 -40.04 -22.85
N ILE A 86 31.19 -40.04 -23.23
CA ILE A 86 32.09 -38.89 -23.10
C ILE A 86 31.66 -37.77 -24.04
N HIS A 87 31.33 -38.11 -25.29
CA HIS A 87 30.91 -37.15 -26.31
C HIS A 87 29.40 -36.86 -26.27
N ILE A 88 28.59 -37.83 -25.81
CA ILE A 88 27.14 -37.66 -25.66
C ILE A 88 26.79 -36.73 -24.48
N PHE A 89 27.53 -36.80 -23.38
CA PHE A 89 27.20 -36.06 -22.16
C PHE A 89 27.08 -34.54 -22.35
N PRO A 90 28.05 -33.84 -23.00
CA PRO A 90 27.94 -32.40 -23.26
C PRO A 90 26.73 -32.01 -24.12
N VAL A 91 26.38 -32.86 -25.09
CA VAL A 91 25.21 -32.64 -25.97
C VAL A 91 23.91 -32.77 -25.18
N VAL A 92 23.78 -33.80 -24.34
CA VAL A 92 22.60 -33.98 -23.49
C VAL A 92 22.48 -32.87 -22.45
N GLN A 93 23.59 -32.45 -21.83
CA GLN A 93 23.60 -31.33 -20.88
C GLN A 93 23.11 -30.04 -21.54
N TRP A 94 23.58 -29.75 -22.76
CA TRP A 94 23.13 -28.59 -23.53
C TRP A 94 21.66 -28.67 -23.91
N LEU A 95 21.20 -29.83 -24.40
CA LEU A 95 19.80 -30.07 -24.76
C LEU A 95 18.86 -29.94 -23.56
N VAL A 96 19.24 -30.49 -22.41
CA VAL A 96 18.47 -30.39 -21.16
C VAL A 96 18.39 -28.94 -20.69
N LYS A 97 19.51 -28.21 -20.70
CA LYS A 97 19.52 -26.78 -20.34
C LYS A 97 18.57 -25.99 -21.24
N ARG A 98 18.65 -26.22 -22.56
CA ARG A 98 17.79 -25.54 -23.53
C ARG A 98 16.31 -25.90 -23.35
N ALA A 99 16.00 -27.17 -23.11
CA ALA A 99 14.62 -27.62 -22.89
C ALA A 99 14.00 -27.01 -21.61
N ILE A 100 14.80 -26.81 -20.55
CA ILE A 100 14.35 -26.13 -19.33
C ILE A 100 14.08 -24.64 -19.61
N GLU A 101 14.99 -23.94 -20.30
CA GLU A 101 14.81 -22.53 -20.68
C GLU A 101 13.53 -22.34 -21.51
N THR A 102 13.33 -23.14 -22.55
CA THR A 102 12.11 -23.07 -23.40
C THR A 102 10.85 -23.39 -22.61
N ARG A 103 10.90 -24.31 -21.65
CA ARG A 103 9.75 -24.64 -20.78
C ARG A 103 9.45 -23.52 -19.78
N GLU A 104 10.47 -22.79 -19.31
CA GLU A 104 10.27 -21.61 -18.47
C GLU A 104 9.61 -20.48 -19.28
N GLU A 105 10.00 -20.30 -20.54
CA GLU A 105 9.40 -19.30 -21.45
C GLU A 105 7.95 -19.64 -21.86
N THR A 106 7.67 -20.92 -22.14
CA THR A 106 6.36 -21.38 -22.65
C THR A 106 5.42 -21.91 -21.58
N GLY A 107 5.92 -22.17 -20.38
CA GLY A 107 5.20 -22.86 -19.30
C GLY A 107 3.94 -22.11 -18.85
N ASP A 108 4.03 -20.78 -18.71
CA ASP A 108 2.89 -19.94 -18.33
C ASP A 108 1.82 -19.92 -19.42
N TYR A 109 2.24 -19.85 -20.70
CA TYR A 109 1.33 -19.90 -21.83
C TYR A 109 0.59 -21.24 -21.88
N ILE A 110 1.31 -22.36 -21.84
CA ILE A 110 0.73 -23.70 -21.87
C ILE A 110 -0.22 -23.89 -20.69
N ARG A 111 0.18 -23.47 -19.49
CA ARG A 111 -0.69 -23.56 -18.30
C ARG A 111 -1.95 -22.73 -18.46
N SER A 112 -1.83 -21.48 -18.92
CA SER A 112 -2.99 -20.61 -19.15
C SER A 112 -3.93 -21.18 -20.22
N TYR A 113 -3.37 -21.76 -21.27
CA TYR A 113 -4.12 -22.42 -22.33
C TYR A 113 -4.85 -23.68 -21.81
N SER A 114 -4.18 -24.52 -21.03
CA SER A 114 -4.79 -25.69 -20.37
C SER A 114 -5.91 -25.29 -19.42
N ILE A 115 -5.71 -24.25 -18.59
CA ILE A 115 -6.75 -23.72 -17.70
C ILE A 115 -7.94 -23.21 -18.52
N SER A 116 -7.69 -22.46 -19.60
CA SER A 116 -8.74 -21.96 -20.48
C SER A 116 -9.53 -23.07 -21.16
N GLN A 117 -8.87 -24.13 -21.64
CA GLN A 117 -9.55 -25.28 -22.24
C GLN A 117 -10.34 -26.07 -21.20
N PHE A 118 -9.81 -26.21 -19.98
CA PHE A 118 -10.51 -26.87 -18.88
C PHE A 118 -11.76 -26.09 -18.46
N GLN A 119 -11.64 -24.77 -18.28
CA GLN A 119 -12.72 -23.88 -17.85
C GLN A 119 -13.89 -23.77 -18.85
N LYS A 120 -13.68 -24.14 -20.12
CA LYS A 120 -14.76 -24.20 -21.13
C LYS A 120 -15.75 -25.33 -20.86
N THR A 121 -15.26 -26.47 -20.37
CA THR A 121 -16.06 -27.70 -20.23
C THR A 121 -16.35 -28.02 -18.76
N HIS A 122 -15.50 -27.58 -17.84
CA HIS A 122 -15.59 -27.90 -16.42
C HIS A 122 -15.39 -26.65 -15.55
N ARG A 123 -16.13 -26.56 -14.45
CA ARG A 123 -16.00 -25.51 -13.43
C ARG A 123 -15.58 -26.11 -12.11
N LEU A 124 -14.75 -25.38 -11.36
CA LEU A 124 -14.34 -25.79 -10.02
C LEU A 124 -15.39 -25.29 -9.00
N PRO A 125 -15.64 -26.03 -7.90
CA PRO A 125 -16.51 -25.56 -6.83
C PRO A 125 -16.10 -24.21 -6.23
N GLU A 126 -14.80 -23.90 -6.23
CA GLU A 126 -14.25 -22.61 -5.78
C GLU A 126 -14.68 -21.44 -6.69
N ASP A 127 -14.86 -21.69 -8.00
CA ASP A 127 -15.31 -20.67 -8.96
C ASP A 127 -16.79 -20.31 -8.72
N ASP A 128 -17.62 -21.29 -8.36
CA ASP A 128 -19.03 -21.08 -8.06
C ASP A 128 -19.22 -20.29 -6.75
N GLU A 129 -18.44 -20.59 -5.71
CA GLU A 129 -18.41 -19.79 -4.48
C GLU A 129 -17.95 -18.34 -4.75
N PHE A 130 -16.95 -18.15 -5.60
CA PHE A 130 -16.48 -16.82 -5.98
C PHE A 130 -17.57 -16.02 -6.70
N MET A 131 -18.32 -16.65 -7.62
CA MET A 131 -19.44 -16.01 -8.32
C MET A 131 -20.56 -15.58 -7.36
N GLN A 132 -20.90 -16.42 -6.37
CA GLN A 132 -21.88 -16.05 -5.34
C GLN A 132 -21.41 -14.90 -4.45
N ARG A 133 -20.13 -14.85 -4.09
CA ARG A 133 -19.56 -13.74 -3.30
C ARG A 133 -19.50 -12.44 -4.11
N LYS A 134 -19.18 -12.53 -5.41
CA LYS A 134 -19.13 -11.38 -6.32
C LYS A 134 -20.45 -10.64 -6.39
N GLU A 135 -21.57 -11.35 -6.48
CA GLU A 135 -22.89 -10.72 -6.52
C GLU A 135 -23.22 -9.96 -5.22
N LYS A 136 -22.87 -10.54 -4.06
CA LYS A 136 -23.04 -9.88 -2.75
C LYS A 136 -22.15 -8.65 -2.61
N ALA A 137 -20.92 -8.70 -3.11
CA ALA A 137 -19.99 -7.58 -3.10
C ALA A 137 -20.48 -6.43 -3.98
N ILE A 138 -21.03 -6.73 -5.16
CA ILE A 138 -21.62 -5.72 -6.04
C ILE A 138 -22.78 -5.01 -5.33
N LYS A 139 -23.72 -5.77 -4.73
CA LYS A 139 -24.86 -5.22 -3.99
C LYS A 139 -24.40 -4.27 -2.88
N ALA A 140 -23.46 -4.69 -2.05
CA ALA A 140 -22.91 -3.87 -0.98
C ALA A 140 -22.28 -2.56 -1.49
N VAL A 141 -21.57 -2.60 -2.62
CA VAL A 141 -20.97 -1.40 -3.23
C VAL A 141 -22.07 -0.46 -3.73
N THR A 142 -23.10 -0.97 -4.41
CA THR A 142 -24.26 -0.15 -4.82
C THR A 142 -24.95 0.48 -3.62
N ASP A 143 -25.19 -0.28 -2.54
CA ASP A 143 -25.87 0.23 -1.34
C ASP A 143 -25.07 1.37 -0.69
N ILE A 144 -23.74 1.23 -0.61
CA ILE A 144 -22.84 2.30 -0.16
C ILE A 144 -22.97 3.53 -1.07
N PHE A 145 -22.93 3.34 -2.39
CA PHE A 145 -23.11 4.46 -3.32
C PHE A 145 -24.46 5.16 -3.14
N GLU A 146 -25.53 4.43 -2.83
CA GLU A 146 -26.86 5.01 -2.58
C GLU A 146 -26.92 5.83 -1.29
N VAL A 147 -26.35 5.32 -0.19
CA VAL A 147 -26.34 5.98 1.11
C VAL A 147 -25.50 7.27 1.09
N TYR A 148 -24.40 7.27 0.34
CA TYR A 148 -23.49 8.43 0.23
C TYR A 148 -23.78 9.30 -1.00
N LYS A 149 -24.96 9.22 -1.61
CA LYS A 149 -25.37 10.12 -2.70
C LYS A 149 -25.28 11.58 -2.23
N PRO A 150 -24.60 12.48 -2.96
CA PRO A 150 -24.53 13.90 -2.60
C PRO A 150 -25.94 14.53 -2.57
N GLN A 151 -26.44 14.83 -1.37
CA GLN A 151 -27.71 15.52 -1.18
C GLN A 151 -27.50 17.03 -1.10
N ARG A 152 -28.26 17.79 -1.89
CA ARG A 152 -28.22 19.25 -1.92
C ARG A 152 -29.01 19.80 -0.72
N LYS A 153 -28.34 20.47 0.22
CA LYS A 153 -28.91 21.05 1.44
C LYS A 153 -29.46 22.46 1.25
N TYR A 154 -28.84 23.24 0.37
CA TYR A 154 -29.23 24.62 0.10
C TYR A 154 -29.49 24.83 -1.39
N LYS A 155 -30.43 25.71 -1.72
CA LYS A 155 -30.77 26.06 -3.09
C LYS A 155 -30.76 27.58 -3.24
N ARG A 156 -30.19 28.06 -4.34
CA ARG A 156 -30.26 29.49 -4.69
C ARG A 156 -31.70 29.91 -4.92
N GLN A 157 -32.08 31.06 -4.37
CA GLN A 157 -33.41 31.62 -4.54
C GLN A 157 -33.63 32.01 -6.01
N LYS A 158 -34.80 31.69 -6.58
CA LYS A 158 -35.13 32.08 -7.96
C LYS A 158 -35.26 33.61 -8.00
N GLY A 159 -34.36 34.30 -8.71
CA GLY A 159 -34.33 35.76 -8.83
C GLY A 159 -33.13 36.44 -8.16
N ALA A 160 -32.22 35.69 -7.52
CA ALA A 160 -30.92 36.24 -7.11
C ALA A 160 -30.07 36.52 -8.37
N GLU A 161 -29.50 37.73 -8.46
CA GLU A 161 -28.63 38.15 -9.58
C GLU A 161 -27.54 37.11 -9.87
N GLU A 162 -27.22 36.94 -11.16
CA GLU A 162 -26.13 36.06 -11.57
C GLU A 162 -24.83 36.54 -10.93
N LEU A 163 -24.29 35.74 -10.01
CA LEU A 163 -22.98 36.00 -9.40
C LEU A 163 -21.94 36.08 -10.53
N LEU A 164 -21.41 37.27 -10.80
CA LEU A 164 -20.44 37.52 -11.87
C LEU A 164 -19.07 36.90 -11.55
N ASP A 165 -18.75 36.74 -10.27
CA ASP A 165 -17.44 36.32 -9.78
C ASP A 165 -17.33 34.79 -9.60
N GLU A 166 -16.31 34.17 -10.19
CA GLU A 166 -16.10 32.72 -10.23
C GLU A 166 -15.89 32.13 -8.84
N GLU A 167 -15.19 32.83 -7.96
CA GLU A 167 -14.98 32.40 -6.58
C GLU A 167 -16.30 32.31 -5.81
N SER A 168 -17.20 33.27 -6.01
CA SER A 168 -18.52 33.29 -5.38
C SER A 168 -19.42 32.16 -5.91
N LYS A 169 -19.29 31.79 -7.19
CA LYS A 169 -19.98 30.62 -7.77
C LYS A 169 -19.49 29.32 -7.16
N VAL A 170 -18.18 29.17 -6.96
CA VAL A 170 -17.57 27.99 -6.33
C VAL A 170 -18.05 27.88 -4.88
N HIS A 171 -17.97 28.95 -4.11
CA HIS A 171 -18.42 28.98 -2.72
C HIS A 171 -19.91 28.64 -2.58
N ALA A 172 -20.77 29.25 -3.40
CA ALA A 172 -22.18 28.93 -3.45
C ALA A 172 -22.44 27.46 -3.77
N THR A 173 -21.73 26.89 -4.76
CA THR A 173 -21.89 25.48 -5.14
C THR A 173 -21.42 24.52 -4.05
N LEU A 174 -20.34 24.85 -3.33
CA LEU A 174 -19.89 24.07 -2.17
C LEU A 174 -20.91 24.15 -1.02
N LEU A 175 -21.45 25.35 -0.77
CA LEU A 175 -22.50 25.60 0.22
C LEU A 175 -23.76 24.81 -0.09
N GLU A 176 -24.15 24.63 -1.35
CA GLU A 176 -25.30 23.81 -1.76
C GLU A 176 -25.22 22.37 -1.26
N TYR A 177 -24.02 21.81 -1.12
CA TYR A 177 -23.78 20.47 -0.55
C TYR A 177 -23.28 20.51 0.90
N GLY A 178 -23.36 21.67 1.55
CA GLY A 178 -22.99 21.87 2.96
C GLY A 178 -21.49 21.90 3.24
N ARG A 179 -20.65 22.13 2.22
CA ARG A 179 -19.20 22.32 2.40
C ARG A 179 -18.86 23.80 2.40
N ARG A 180 -18.04 24.24 3.36
CA ARG A 180 -17.45 25.59 3.39
C ARG A 180 -16.00 25.48 2.96
N TYR A 181 -15.56 26.36 2.06
CA TYR A 181 -14.14 26.51 1.73
C TYR A 181 -13.41 27.04 2.98
N GLY A 182 -12.17 26.62 3.23
CA GLY A 182 -11.34 27.10 4.36
C GLY A 182 -11.34 26.27 5.66
N PHE A 183 -12.33 25.40 5.93
CA PHE A 183 -12.41 24.65 7.21
C PHE A 183 -11.60 23.34 7.30
N SER A 184 -10.46 23.23 6.61
CA SER A 184 -9.63 22.00 6.59
C SER A 184 -8.18 22.18 7.07
N ARG A 185 -7.93 23.12 7.99
CA ARG A 185 -6.74 23.06 8.84
C ARG A 185 -7.09 23.41 10.29
N GLN A 186 -6.81 22.45 11.18
CA GLN A 186 -6.50 22.64 12.61
C GLN A 186 -7.65 23.04 13.56
N ALA A 187 -8.50 22.08 13.90
CA ALA A 187 -9.05 21.98 15.25
C ALA A 187 -8.55 20.67 15.87
N GLY A 188 -7.32 20.71 16.42
CA GLY A 188 -6.67 19.54 16.98
C GLY A 188 -5.34 19.88 17.63
N LYS A 189 -5.42 20.18 18.94
CA LYS A 189 -4.34 20.18 19.94
C LYS A 189 -3.31 21.31 19.88
N THR A 190 -3.49 22.23 20.81
CA THR A 190 -2.41 22.81 21.62
C THR A 190 -1.50 21.71 22.17
N GLU A 191 -0.31 21.56 21.60
CA GLU A 191 0.89 21.16 22.33
C GLU A 191 1.99 22.16 21.96
N GLN A 192 2.53 22.78 23.00
CA GLN A 192 3.62 23.74 22.95
C GLN A 192 4.85 23.10 22.28
N ALA A 193 5.41 23.80 21.30
CA ALA A 193 6.75 23.53 20.80
C ALA A 193 7.48 24.88 20.71
N GLU A 194 8.30 25.13 21.72
CA GLU A 194 9.28 26.21 21.75
C GLU A 194 10.33 26.01 20.66
N ASP A 195 10.59 27.10 19.96
CA ASP A 195 11.85 27.53 19.33
C ASP A 195 12.80 26.49 18.73
N LYS A 196 12.98 26.59 17.41
CA LYS A 196 14.31 26.81 16.81
C LYS A 196 14.24 27.33 15.37
N LYS A 197 14.54 28.62 15.26
CA LYS A 197 15.11 29.37 14.11
C LYS A 197 15.82 28.46 13.10
N ILE A 198 15.32 28.43 11.87
CA ILE A 198 16.13 28.14 10.68
C ILE A 198 16.03 29.34 9.76
N VAL A 199 17.18 30.01 9.65
CA VAL A 199 17.50 31.03 8.65
C VAL A 199 17.74 30.31 7.32
N VAL A 200 17.04 30.73 6.27
CA VAL A 200 17.38 30.43 4.87
C VAL A 200 17.52 31.80 4.16
N PRO A 201 18.52 31.97 3.29
CA PRO A 201 19.14 33.27 3.04
C PRO A 201 18.35 34.14 2.06
N SER A 202 18.41 35.45 2.34
CA SER A 202 18.01 36.53 1.44
C SER A 202 19.06 36.72 0.34
N GLY A 203 18.60 36.80 -0.90
CA GLY A 203 19.42 37.13 -2.06
C GLY A 203 18.53 37.51 -3.25
N LEU A 204 18.00 38.74 -3.23
CA LEU A 204 17.92 39.73 -4.33
C LEU A 204 16.80 40.75 -4.04
N ALA A 205 17.16 42.02 -4.25
CA ALA A 205 16.50 43.24 -3.82
C ALA A 205 15.19 43.58 -4.56
N ALA A 206 14.26 44.26 -3.89
CA ALA A 206 13.93 45.66 -4.16
C ALA A 206 12.81 46.16 -3.22
N ALA A 207 12.87 47.46 -2.91
CA ALA A 207 12.09 48.14 -1.91
C ALA A 207 10.59 48.22 -2.23
N GLY A 208 9.77 47.96 -1.20
CA GLY A 208 8.34 48.27 -1.15
C GLY A 208 7.85 47.99 0.27
N LYS A 209 7.60 49.04 1.05
CA LYS A 209 6.96 48.94 2.36
C LYS A 209 5.56 48.34 2.16
N ALA A 210 5.38 47.09 2.56
CA ALA A 210 4.07 46.50 2.79
C ALA A 210 3.94 46.30 4.31
N GLU A 211 3.00 47.05 4.89
CA GLU A 211 2.41 46.83 6.21
C GLU A 211 2.04 45.34 6.39
N PRO A 212 2.15 44.78 7.60
CA PRO A 212 1.60 43.46 7.91
C PRO A 212 0.07 43.60 7.96
N CYS A 213 -0.58 43.44 6.81
CA CYS A 213 -2.05 43.35 6.76
C CYS A 213 -2.45 41.97 7.28
N ASP A 214 -3.19 41.98 8.37
CA ASP A 214 -3.55 40.83 9.20
C ASP A 214 -4.24 39.72 8.40
N GLU A 215 -3.67 38.50 8.38
CA GLU A 215 -4.35 37.31 7.83
C GLU A 215 -5.68 37.02 8.53
N ASP A 216 -5.83 37.49 9.78
CA ASP A 216 -7.07 37.42 10.56
C ASP A 216 -8.17 38.35 10.01
N ASP A 217 -7.80 39.52 9.47
CA ASP A 217 -8.75 40.46 8.85
C ASP A 217 -9.24 39.95 7.49
N LEU A 218 -8.37 39.27 6.72
CA LEU A 218 -8.74 38.62 5.47
C LEU A 218 -9.69 37.43 5.72
N GLN A 219 -9.45 36.64 6.76
CA GLN A 219 -10.36 35.56 7.17
C GLN A 219 -11.71 36.09 7.67
N ALA A 220 -11.72 37.20 8.42
CA ALA A 220 -12.94 37.84 8.88
C ALA A 220 -13.76 38.42 7.72
N ALA A 221 -13.10 39.03 6.73
CA ALA A 221 -13.74 39.52 5.51
C ALA A 221 -14.35 38.37 4.68
N GLU A 222 -13.65 37.23 4.58
CA GLU A 222 -14.11 36.04 3.87
C GLU A 222 -15.29 35.36 4.60
N GLU A 223 -15.28 35.34 5.94
CA GLU A 223 -16.42 34.90 6.74
C GLU A 223 -17.66 35.79 6.56
N LEU A 224 -17.49 37.11 6.48
CA LEU A 224 -18.58 38.05 6.22
C LEU A 224 -19.15 37.85 4.80
N ARG A 225 -18.30 37.57 3.82
CA ARG A 225 -18.71 37.22 2.46
C ARG A 225 -19.52 35.92 2.44
N ILE A 226 -19.09 34.89 3.16
CA ILE A 226 -19.81 33.61 3.31
C ILE A 226 -21.14 33.81 4.05
N LYS A 227 -21.19 34.64 5.11
CA LYS A 227 -22.43 34.97 5.84
C LYS A 227 -23.44 35.68 4.94
N THR A 228 -23.01 36.64 4.13
CA THR A 228 -23.84 37.35 3.15
C THR A 228 -24.39 36.38 2.08
N LEU A 229 -23.55 35.45 1.63
CA LEU A 229 -23.95 34.38 0.69
C LEU A 229 -24.96 33.41 1.31
N MET A 230 -24.82 33.07 2.60
CA MET A 230 -25.79 32.25 3.34
C MET A 230 -27.15 32.94 3.47
N THR A 231 -27.21 34.27 3.58
CA THR A 231 -28.46 35.04 3.61
C THR A 231 -29.21 34.97 2.27
N GLY A 232 -28.51 34.83 1.14
CA GLY A 232 -29.11 34.66 -0.19
C GLY A 232 -29.47 33.22 -0.59
N MET A 233 -29.23 32.23 0.29
CA MET A 233 -29.51 30.81 0.04
C MET A 233 -30.68 30.31 0.90
N ALA A 234 -31.72 29.76 0.26
CA ALA A 234 -32.81 29.12 0.98
C ALA A 234 -32.44 27.67 1.33
N ALA A 235 -32.62 27.29 2.60
CA ALA A 235 -32.56 25.89 3.01
C ALA A 235 -33.72 25.11 2.35
N MET A 236 -33.43 23.94 1.77
CA MET A 236 -34.49 23.11 1.19
C MET A 236 -35.36 22.55 2.31
N ALA A 237 -36.66 22.85 2.27
CA ALA A 237 -37.66 22.21 3.12
C ALA A 237 -37.92 20.79 2.61
N THR A 238 -37.11 19.84 3.06
CA THR A 238 -37.49 18.42 3.07
C THR A 238 -37.75 18.05 4.52
N GLU A 239 -39.01 17.73 4.79
CA GLU A 239 -39.65 17.40 6.07
C GLU A 239 -40.21 18.61 6.86
N GLU A 240 -41.50 18.87 6.61
CA GLU A 240 -42.36 19.71 7.44
C GLU A 240 -42.44 19.12 8.86
N GLY A 241 -41.87 19.82 9.85
CA GLY A 241 -42.08 19.44 11.25
C GLY A 241 -40.96 19.72 12.26
N LYS A 242 -39.92 20.52 11.95
CA LYS A 242 -38.94 20.93 12.98
C LYS A 242 -38.66 22.43 12.98
N LEU A 243 -38.67 22.94 14.22
CA LEU A 243 -38.50 24.33 14.65
C LEU A 243 -37.36 25.03 13.91
N THR A 244 -37.59 26.28 13.51
CA THR A 244 -36.62 27.12 12.81
C THR A 244 -35.35 27.31 13.63
N ALA A 245 -34.19 27.22 12.97
CA ALA A 245 -32.86 27.38 13.57
C ALA A 245 -32.68 28.69 14.35
N SER A 246 -33.50 29.71 14.04
CA SER A 246 -33.57 30.98 14.78
C SER A 246 -34.05 30.81 16.22
N THR A 247 -35.02 29.91 16.48
CA THR A 247 -35.56 29.65 17.82
C THR A 247 -34.59 28.82 18.66
N VAL A 248 -33.84 27.92 18.02
CA VAL A 248 -32.77 27.14 18.66
C VAL A 248 -31.57 28.03 19.03
N GLY A 249 -31.26 29.06 18.22
CA GLY A 249 -30.21 30.04 18.53
C GLY A 249 -30.47 30.87 19.80
N GLN A 250 -31.73 31.26 20.05
CA GLN A 250 -32.10 31.96 21.28
C GLN A 250 -32.06 31.06 22.53
N ILE A 251 -32.42 29.78 22.40
CA ILE A 251 -32.41 28.82 23.52
C ILE A 251 -30.97 28.44 23.91
N VAL A 252 -30.07 28.26 22.93
CA VAL A 252 -28.65 27.96 23.17
C VAL A 252 -27.91 29.17 23.77
N GLY A 253 -28.34 30.40 23.44
CA GLY A 253 -27.83 31.61 24.09
C GLY A 253 -28.16 31.66 25.59
N LEU A 254 -29.39 31.30 25.97
CA LEU A 254 -29.86 31.32 27.37
C LEU A 254 -29.23 30.24 28.25
N GLN A 255 -28.81 29.11 27.69
CA GLN A 255 -28.15 28.01 28.43
C GLN A 255 -26.62 28.02 28.33
N SER A 256 -26.03 28.97 27.61
CA SER A 256 -24.57 29.05 27.44
C SER A 256 -23.82 29.36 28.74
N ASP A 257 -24.45 30.07 29.67
CA ASP A 257 -23.87 30.39 30.98
C ASP A 257 -23.99 29.22 31.97
N GLU A 258 -25.06 28.43 31.90
CA GLU A 258 -25.18 27.16 32.64
C GLU A 258 -24.15 26.13 32.16
N ILE A 259 -23.86 26.07 30.85
CA ILE A 259 -22.82 25.20 30.29
C ILE A 259 -21.43 25.63 30.77
N LYS A 260 -21.13 26.93 30.86
CA LYS A 260 -19.87 27.43 31.44
C LYS A 260 -19.73 27.08 32.91
N GLN A 261 -20.82 27.17 33.69
CA GLN A 261 -20.85 26.75 35.09
C GLN A 261 -20.61 25.23 35.23
N ILE A 262 -21.27 24.40 34.42
CA ILE A 262 -21.09 22.95 34.44
C ILE A 262 -19.67 22.55 34.02
N VAL A 263 -19.07 23.23 33.03
CA VAL A 263 -17.67 23.01 32.62
C VAL A 263 -16.70 23.40 33.73
N SER A 264 -16.97 24.49 34.47
CA SER A 264 -16.16 24.88 35.63
C SER A 264 -16.31 23.92 36.82
N GLU A 265 -17.51 23.40 37.07
CA GLU A 265 -17.75 22.35 38.07
C GLU A 265 -17.11 21.02 37.67
N TYR A 266 -17.09 20.67 36.38
CA TYR A 266 -16.47 19.45 35.88
C TYR A 266 -14.94 19.53 35.96
N ALA A 267 -14.37 20.70 35.70
CA ALA A 267 -12.95 20.98 35.91
C ALA A 267 -12.57 20.94 37.40
N GLY A 268 -13.43 21.48 38.28
CA GLY A 268 -13.27 21.38 39.74
C GLY A 268 -13.31 19.94 40.25
N LYS A 269 -14.30 19.16 39.83
CA LYS A 269 -14.46 17.73 40.21
C LYS A 269 -13.36 16.83 39.63
N GLN A 270 -12.71 17.21 38.53
CA GLN A 270 -11.51 16.54 38.02
C GLN A 270 -10.28 16.78 38.89
N SER A 271 -10.17 17.95 39.53
CA SER A 271 -9.05 18.28 40.42
C SER A 271 -9.16 17.62 41.81
N GLU A 272 -10.38 17.31 42.25
CA GLU A 272 -10.66 16.60 43.51
C GLU A 272 -10.40 15.08 43.41
N LEU A 273 -10.32 14.53 42.20
CA LEU A 273 -9.91 13.14 41.92
C LEU A 273 -8.37 13.04 41.83
N SER A 274 -7.68 13.45 42.90
CA SER A 274 -6.30 13.03 43.15
C SER A 274 -6.26 11.50 43.29
N PRO A 275 -5.30 10.79 42.68
CA PRO A 275 -5.32 9.34 42.62
C PRO A 275 -4.86 8.77 43.97
N GLU A 276 -5.80 8.42 44.84
CA GLU A 276 -5.52 7.45 45.90
C GLU A 276 -5.19 6.09 45.25
N GLU A 277 -3.98 5.64 45.54
CA GLU A 277 -3.28 4.52 44.91
C GLU A 277 -3.99 3.18 45.18
N ARG A 278 -4.77 2.71 44.20
CA ARG A 278 -5.21 1.30 44.16
C ARG A 278 -4.15 0.43 43.46
N PRO A 279 -3.69 -0.68 44.08
CA PRO A 279 -2.55 -1.46 43.59
C PRO A 279 -2.78 -2.22 42.27
N GLU A 280 -4.01 -2.34 41.77
CA GLU A 280 -4.30 -3.07 40.53
C GLU A 280 -3.94 -2.30 39.24
N ARG A 281 -3.76 -0.97 39.28
CA ARG A 281 -3.35 -0.17 38.10
C ARG A 281 -1.83 -0.12 37.87
N LEU A 282 -1.04 -0.70 38.78
CA LEU A 282 0.43 -0.65 38.72
C LEU A 282 1.01 -1.36 37.49
N GLY A 283 0.34 -2.39 36.96
CA GLY A 283 0.83 -3.15 35.80
C GLY A 283 0.92 -2.32 34.51
N ALA A 284 -0.11 -1.55 34.17
CA ALA A 284 -0.14 -0.74 32.95
C ALA A 284 0.77 0.49 33.05
N ALA A 285 0.77 1.16 34.22
CA ALA A 285 1.64 2.31 34.48
C ALA A 285 3.13 1.90 34.48
N GLN A 286 3.48 0.73 35.03
CA GLN A 286 4.85 0.24 35.04
C GLN A 286 5.31 -0.22 33.65
N GLN A 287 4.43 -0.80 32.82
CA GLN A 287 4.72 -1.09 31.42
C GLN A 287 4.94 0.19 30.60
N HIS A 288 4.15 1.24 30.85
CA HIS A 288 4.35 2.56 30.26
C HIS A 288 5.70 3.15 30.68
N ARG A 289 6.05 3.10 31.98
CA ARG A 289 7.36 3.55 32.49
C ARG A 289 8.53 2.80 31.83
N ARG A 290 8.42 1.49 31.60
CA ARG A 290 9.45 0.71 30.89
C ARG A 290 9.59 1.12 29.42
N LYS A 291 8.48 1.40 28.73
CA LYS A 291 8.51 1.89 27.35
C LYS A 291 9.11 3.30 27.27
N VAL A 292 8.73 4.20 28.17
CA VAL A 292 9.30 5.55 28.26
C VAL A 292 10.80 5.50 28.56
N ALA A 293 11.25 4.65 29.49
CA ALA A 293 12.67 4.49 29.78
C ALA A 293 13.46 3.93 28.59
N SER A 294 12.88 2.99 27.83
CA SER A 294 13.47 2.46 26.59
C SER A 294 13.59 3.54 25.52
N LEU A 295 12.53 4.34 25.31
CA LEU A 295 12.54 5.45 24.35
C LEU A 295 13.54 6.53 24.74
N ASN A 296 13.61 6.90 26.02
CA ASN A 296 14.60 7.85 26.52
C ASN A 296 16.05 7.35 26.31
N LYS A 297 16.29 6.04 26.43
CA LYS A 297 17.60 5.45 26.13
C LYS A 297 17.94 5.52 24.63
N GLN A 298 16.96 5.32 23.75
CA GLN A 298 17.14 5.48 22.30
C GLN A 298 17.38 6.95 21.92
N ILE A 299 16.68 7.90 22.56
CA ILE A 299 16.88 9.34 22.37
C ILE A 299 18.31 9.73 22.78
N LEU A 300 18.79 9.25 23.93
CA LEU A 300 20.18 9.48 24.37
C LEU A 300 21.21 8.93 23.39
N GLN A 301 21.00 7.72 22.86
CA GLN A 301 21.88 7.16 21.83
C GLN A 301 21.88 7.98 20.53
N LYS A 302 20.70 8.44 20.10
CA LYS A 302 20.56 9.27 18.90
C LYS A 302 21.21 10.65 19.07
N ASN A 303 21.08 11.26 20.24
CA ASN A 303 21.72 12.54 20.55
C ASN A 303 23.25 12.41 20.55
N LYS A 304 23.80 11.31 21.08
CA LYS A 304 25.25 11.06 21.04
C LYS A 304 25.78 10.91 19.61
N LEU A 305 25.05 10.20 18.74
CA LEU A 305 25.39 10.12 17.31
C LEU A 305 25.28 11.47 16.59
N LEU A 306 24.34 12.32 17.01
CA LEU A 306 24.16 13.66 16.46
C LEU A 306 25.34 14.57 16.84
N GLU A 307 25.83 14.47 18.08
CA GLU A 307 27.05 15.15 18.53
C GLU A 307 28.28 14.69 17.74
N GLU A 308 28.46 13.38 17.56
CA GLU A 308 29.56 12.82 16.74
C GLU A 308 29.52 13.36 15.30
N LEU A 309 28.34 13.39 14.66
CA LEU A 309 28.15 13.98 13.33
C LEU A 309 28.49 15.48 13.29
N SER A 310 28.12 16.24 14.33
CA SER A 310 28.41 17.66 14.41
C SER A 310 29.91 17.95 14.48
N THR A 311 30.68 17.11 15.18
CA THR A 311 32.15 17.26 15.28
C THR A 311 32.84 16.98 13.94
N VAL A 312 32.38 15.97 13.20
CA VAL A 312 32.90 15.65 11.86
C VAL A 312 32.59 16.78 10.88
N ASN A 313 31.38 17.33 10.93
CA ASN A 313 31.00 18.45 10.07
C ASN A 313 31.82 19.71 10.36
N HIS A 314 32.12 19.98 11.64
CA HIS A 314 32.99 21.07 12.05
C HIS A 314 34.43 20.88 11.54
N PHE A 315 34.95 19.65 11.59
CA PHE A 315 36.28 19.32 11.05
C PHE A 315 36.35 19.52 9.53
N MET A 316 35.33 19.07 8.79
CA MET A 316 35.23 19.27 7.34
C MET A 316 35.11 20.76 6.96
N SER A 317 34.35 21.56 7.71
CA SER A 317 34.24 23.00 7.45
C SER A 317 35.59 23.72 7.65
N ARG A 318 36.40 23.27 8.62
CA ARG A 318 37.74 23.82 8.88
C ARG A 318 38.74 23.49 7.78
N SER A 319 38.69 22.30 7.18
CA SER A 319 39.56 21.96 6.06
C SER A 319 39.23 22.76 4.80
N VAL A 320 37.95 22.95 4.49
CA VAL A 320 37.51 23.77 3.34
C VAL A 320 37.98 25.22 3.48
N LYS A 321 37.86 25.83 4.67
CA LYS A 321 38.38 27.18 4.94
C LYS A 321 39.90 27.28 4.75
N SER A 322 40.65 26.25 5.17
CA SER A 322 42.10 26.24 4.97
C SER A 322 42.52 26.14 3.50
N TYR A 323 41.68 25.56 2.64
CA TYR A 323 41.93 25.49 1.19
C TYR A 323 41.55 26.80 0.49
N SER A 324 40.43 27.43 0.87
CA SER A 324 40.09 28.75 0.31
C SER A 324 41.15 29.80 0.65
N GLU A 325 41.64 29.82 1.88
CA GLU A 325 42.73 30.72 2.30
C GLU A 325 44.05 30.49 1.55
N LYS A 326 44.30 29.28 1.04
CA LYS A 326 45.47 29.00 0.19
C LYS A 326 45.28 29.55 -1.21
N LEU A 327 44.10 29.36 -1.79
CA LEU A 327 43.76 29.90 -3.11
C LEU A 327 43.78 31.42 -3.13
N ASP A 328 43.28 32.07 -2.07
CA ASP A 328 43.29 33.52 -1.95
C ASP A 328 44.74 34.06 -1.86
N LYS A 329 45.64 33.31 -1.21
CA LYS A 329 47.07 33.67 -1.15
C LYS A 329 47.78 33.47 -2.49
N GLU A 330 47.46 32.42 -3.23
CA GLU A 330 48.02 32.21 -4.57
C GLU A 330 47.51 33.24 -5.58
N LEU A 331 46.23 33.63 -5.50
CA LEU A 331 45.67 34.73 -6.29
C LEU A 331 46.33 36.06 -5.95
N ALA A 332 46.48 36.39 -4.66
CA ALA A 332 47.18 37.59 -4.24
C ALA A 332 48.66 37.59 -4.69
N ALA A 333 49.34 36.43 -4.66
CA ALA A 333 50.71 36.31 -5.18
C ALA A 333 50.78 36.57 -6.68
N LEU A 334 49.84 36.05 -7.47
CA LEU A 334 49.76 36.32 -8.91
C LEU A 334 49.46 37.79 -9.21
N GLU A 335 48.63 38.45 -8.41
CA GLU A 335 48.30 39.88 -8.53
C GLU A 335 49.50 40.78 -8.18
N THR A 336 50.34 40.36 -7.23
CA THR A 336 51.63 41.04 -6.95
C THR A 336 52.65 40.87 -8.08
N ILE A 337 52.62 39.76 -8.81
CA ILE A 337 53.47 39.55 -10.00
C ILE A 337 52.94 40.38 -11.17
N GLU A 338 51.62 40.50 -11.32
CA GLU A 338 50.99 41.31 -12.35
C GLU A 338 51.25 42.82 -12.17
N SER A 339 51.32 43.30 -10.92
CA SER A 339 51.66 44.68 -10.59
C SER A 339 53.16 45.03 -10.68
N GLN A 340 54.04 44.02 -10.68
CA GLN A 340 55.49 44.18 -10.87
C GLN A 340 55.92 44.11 -12.34
N ALA A 341 55.04 43.69 -13.24
CA ALA A 341 55.32 43.62 -14.68
C ALA A 341 54.95 44.94 -15.37
N ASP A 342 55.81 45.38 -16.31
CA ASP A 342 55.62 46.64 -17.04
C ASP A 342 54.24 46.68 -17.73
N SER A 343 53.41 47.64 -17.30
CA SER A 343 52.03 47.82 -17.78
C SER A 343 51.96 47.94 -19.32
N SER A 344 52.95 48.60 -19.94
CA SER A 344 53.04 48.77 -21.40
C SER A 344 53.32 47.45 -22.13
N ILE A 345 54.17 46.58 -21.57
CA ILE A 345 54.50 45.27 -22.14
C ILE A 345 53.30 44.34 -22.00
N LEU A 346 52.62 44.33 -20.84
CA LEU A 346 51.39 43.57 -20.62
C LEU A 346 50.26 44.01 -21.55
N GLN A 347 50.12 45.31 -21.83
CA GLN A 347 49.12 45.81 -22.78
C GLN A 347 49.47 45.43 -24.22
N SER A 348 50.76 45.42 -24.58
CA SER A 348 51.21 44.91 -25.88
C SER A 348 50.99 43.40 -26.00
N LEU A 349 51.22 42.62 -24.93
CA LEU A 349 50.99 41.18 -24.90
C LEU A 349 49.50 40.86 -24.97
N ARG A 350 48.64 41.62 -24.28
CA ARG A 350 47.18 41.50 -24.40
C ARG A 350 46.71 41.85 -25.81
N ALA A 351 47.26 42.90 -26.43
CA ALA A 351 46.96 43.25 -27.81
C ALA A 351 47.44 42.18 -28.80
N LEU A 352 48.63 41.61 -28.60
CA LEU A 352 49.18 40.52 -29.40
C LEU A 352 48.39 39.22 -29.22
N VAL A 353 47.93 38.90 -28.02
CA VAL A 353 47.06 37.73 -27.76
C VAL A 353 45.68 37.95 -28.39
N ALA A 354 45.10 39.13 -28.26
CA ALA A 354 43.83 39.46 -28.93
C ALA A 354 43.97 39.38 -30.45
N MET A 355 45.09 39.86 -31.01
CA MET A 355 45.40 39.75 -32.44
C MET A 355 45.66 38.30 -32.86
N ASN A 356 46.30 37.48 -32.03
CA ASN A 356 46.54 36.06 -32.29
C ASN A 356 45.23 35.27 -32.30
N GLU A 357 44.34 35.53 -31.36
CA GLU A 357 43.00 34.91 -31.34
C GLU A 357 42.16 35.39 -32.53
N ASN A 358 42.26 36.65 -32.93
CA ASN A 358 41.59 37.15 -34.13
C ASN A 358 42.15 36.51 -35.42
N LEU A 359 43.46 36.34 -35.53
CA LEU A 359 44.10 35.64 -36.66
C LEU A 359 43.72 34.15 -36.69
N LYS A 360 43.62 33.48 -35.54
CA LYS A 360 43.09 32.11 -35.46
C LYS A 360 41.63 32.03 -35.91
N SER A 361 40.80 33.01 -35.54
CA SER A 361 39.41 33.09 -36.00
C SER A 361 39.35 33.24 -37.51
N GLN A 362 40.15 34.16 -38.07
CA GLN A 362 40.25 34.36 -39.53
C GLN A 362 40.80 33.13 -40.26
N GLU A 363 41.77 32.41 -39.68
CA GLU A 363 42.28 31.16 -40.25
C GLU A 363 41.20 30.06 -40.25
N GLN A 364 40.40 29.96 -39.18
CA GLN A 364 39.29 29.03 -39.11
C GLN A 364 38.20 29.36 -40.13
N GLU A 365 37.84 30.64 -40.26
CA GLU A 365 36.88 31.12 -41.26
C GLU A 365 37.39 30.90 -42.68
N PHE A 366 38.68 31.18 -42.94
CA PHE A 366 39.30 30.91 -44.22
C PHE A 366 39.35 29.41 -44.54
N LYS A 367 39.69 28.57 -43.56
CA LYS A 367 39.63 27.10 -43.72
C LYS A 367 38.19 26.62 -43.95
N ALA A 368 37.20 27.19 -43.28
CA ALA A 368 35.80 26.88 -43.48
C ALA A 368 35.35 27.29 -44.88
N HIS A 369 35.71 28.49 -45.32
CA HIS A 369 35.45 28.99 -46.67
C HIS A 369 36.13 28.11 -47.73
N CYS A 370 37.41 27.78 -47.59
CA CYS A 370 38.10 26.84 -48.47
C CYS A 370 37.48 25.44 -48.46
N ARG A 371 36.96 24.94 -47.32
CA ARG A 371 36.23 23.67 -47.27
C ARG A 371 34.91 23.74 -48.02
N VAL A 372 34.18 24.85 -47.92
CA VAL A 372 32.93 25.08 -48.65
C VAL A 372 33.20 25.22 -50.14
N SER A 373 34.18 26.03 -50.55
CA SER A 373 34.60 26.12 -51.95
C SER A 373 35.13 24.79 -52.48
N PHE A 374 35.87 24.01 -51.69
CA PHE A 374 36.34 22.67 -52.07
C PHE A 374 35.19 21.67 -52.20
N SER A 375 34.18 21.73 -51.34
CA SER A 375 33.00 20.85 -51.44
C SER A 375 32.08 21.27 -52.58
N PHE A 376 31.95 22.57 -52.86
CA PHE A 376 31.29 23.10 -54.05
C PHE A 376 31.99 22.64 -55.33
N LEU A 377 33.31 22.86 -55.44
CA LEU A 377 34.14 22.39 -56.56
C LEU A 377 34.17 20.87 -56.69
N ASN A 378 34.13 20.09 -55.60
CA ASN A 378 34.03 18.63 -55.67
C ASN A 378 32.65 18.14 -56.12
N THR A 379 31.61 18.93 -55.91
CA THR A 379 30.25 18.57 -56.34
C THR A 379 30.06 18.90 -57.82
N GLU A 380 30.61 20.04 -58.28
CA GLU A 380 30.59 20.41 -59.71
C GLU A 380 31.64 19.68 -60.56
N ASN A 381 32.84 19.36 -60.03
CA ASN A 381 33.87 18.65 -60.80
C ASN A 381 33.79 17.12 -60.71
N LYS A 382 32.97 16.53 -59.83
CA LYS A 382 32.75 15.07 -59.81
C LYS A 382 32.17 14.50 -61.10
N PRO A 383 31.18 15.14 -61.78
CA PRO A 383 30.73 14.67 -63.08
C PRO A 383 31.81 14.84 -64.16
N SER A 384 32.59 15.93 -64.16
CA SER A 384 33.65 16.16 -65.15
C SER A 384 34.89 15.26 -64.95
N LEU A 385 35.33 15.01 -63.71
CA LEU A 385 36.39 14.06 -63.37
C LEU A 385 35.99 12.60 -63.59
N ARG A 386 34.71 12.24 -63.46
CA ARG A 386 34.23 10.89 -63.84
C ARG A 386 34.31 10.66 -65.34
N VAL A 387 33.98 11.68 -66.13
CA VAL A 387 34.13 11.62 -67.60
C VAL A 387 35.60 11.57 -67.99
N PHE A 388 36.47 12.36 -67.34
CA PHE A 388 37.92 12.35 -67.60
C PHE A 388 38.61 11.05 -67.11
N ALA A 389 38.19 10.48 -65.98
CA ALA A 389 38.74 9.23 -65.44
C ALA A 389 38.29 7.98 -66.24
N LEU A 390 37.09 8.00 -66.84
CA LEU A 390 36.68 6.99 -67.82
C LEU A 390 37.50 7.08 -69.12
N GLN A 391 38.03 8.26 -69.43
CA GLN A 391 38.88 8.48 -70.60
C GLN A 391 40.35 8.14 -70.34
N LEU A 392 40.83 8.27 -69.10
CA LEU A 392 42.21 7.95 -68.69
C LEU A 392 42.43 6.51 -68.23
N SER A 393 41.39 5.67 -68.10
CA SER A 393 41.55 4.26 -67.69
C SER A 393 42.22 3.38 -68.76
N CYS A 394 42.70 3.96 -69.87
CA CYS A 394 43.41 3.25 -70.91
C CYS A 394 44.93 3.15 -70.66
N TYR A 395 45.54 3.98 -69.79
CA TYR A 395 46.98 3.86 -69.53
C TYR A 395 47.37 4.09 -68.06
N CYS A 396 47.98 3.04 -67.50
CA CYS A 396 48.89 3.00 -66.34
C CYS A 396 48.37 2.81 -64.89
N ASN A 397 48.77 1.64 -64.37
CA ASN A 397 49.34 1.31 -63.04
C ASN A 397 48.48 1.27 -61.76
N SER A 398 48.13 0.01 -61.40
CA SER A 398 48.23 -0.72 -60.11
C SER A 398 47.93 -0.03 -58.75
N GLN A 399 48.29 1.24 -58.53
CA GLN A 399 48.11 1.91 -57.24
C GLN A 399 46.68 2.47 -57.05
N LEU A 400 46.01 2.87 -58.14
CA LEU A 400 44.65 3.40 -58.09
C LEU A 400 43.58 2.32 -57.82
N PHE A 401 43.89 1.06 -58.18
CA PHE A 401 43.02 -0.09 -57.93
C PHE A 401 42.88 -0.39 -56.43
N TRP A 402 43.95 -0.24 -55.65
CA TRP A 402 43.91 -0.46 -54.20
C TRP A 402 43.10 0.62 -53.45
N LEU A 403 43.15 1.89 -53.88
CA LEU A 403 42.42 2.99 -53.22
C LEU A 403 40.90 2.89 -53.42
N LEU A 404 40.47 2.49 -54.62
CA LEU A 404 39.05 2.23 -54.94
C LEU A 404 38.51 0.99 -54.20
N LYS A 405 39.34 -0.06 -54.03
CA LYS A 405 38.94 -1.31 -53.38
C LYS A 405 38.86 -1.22 -51.85
N PHE A 406 39.58 -0.29 -51.21
CA PHE A 406 39.46 -0.01 -49.76
C PHE A 406 38.32 0.96 -49.40
N GLN A 407 37.84 1.76 -50.35
CA GLN A 407 36.76 2.73 -50.11
C GLN A 407 35.36 2.08 -50.08
N GLU A 408 35.18 0.97 -50.78
CA GLU A 408 33.98 0.13 -50.76
C GLU A 408 33.73 -0.53 -49.38
N PRO A 409 34.68 -1.28 -48.77
CA PRO A 409 34.47 -1.93 -47.47
C PRO A 409 34.30 -0.92 -46.33
N HIS A 410 34.97 0.24 -46.36
CA HIS A 410 34.82 1.26 -45.32
C HIS A 410 33.41 1.86 -45.31
N LYS A 411 32.79 2.07 -46.48
CA LYS A 411 31.39 2.53 -46.58
C LYS A 411 30.41 1.48 -46.06
N ILE A 412 30.66 0.20 -46.36
CA ILE A 412 29.84 -0.91 -45.87
C ILE A 412 29.93 -0.99 -44.34
N ILE A 413 31.14 -0.89 -43.78
CA ILE A 413 31.36 -0.86 -42.32
C ILE A 413 30.66 0.33 -41.67
N GLU A 414 30.72 1.51 -42.28
CA GLU A 414 30.08 2.71 -41.75
C GLU A 414 28.53 2.64 -41.81
N GLN A 415 27.98 2.02 -42.85
CA GLN A 415 26.55 1.71 -42.93
C GLN A 415 26.12 0.69 -41.88
N GLN A 416 26.90 -0.38 -41.67
CA GLN A 416 26.66 -1.37 -40.61
C GLN A 416 26.74 -0.74 -39.22
N TYR A 417 27.71 0.16 -39.00
CA TYR A 417 27.83 0.89 -37.74
C TYR A 417 26.61 1.79 -37.48
N LYS A 418 26.11 2.49 -38.50
CA LYS A 418 24.89 3.30 -38.38
C LYS A 418 23.66 2.45 -38.07
N THR A 419 23.47 1.33 -38.76
CA THR A 419 22.31 0.46 -38.52
C THR A 419 22.36 -0.17 -37.12
N GLU A 420 23.53 -0.59 -36.64
CA GLU A 420 23.71 -1.08 -35.27
C GLU A 420 23.50 0.01 -34.22
N LYS A 421 23.93 1.25 -34.49
CA LYS A 421 23.67 2.41 -33.61
C LYS A 421 22.18 2.71 -33.51
N ASP A 422 21.45 2.65 -34.62
CA ASP A 422 19.99 2.85 -34.65
C ASP A 422 19.26 1.71 -33.92
N LYS A 423 19.72 0.46 -34.08
CA LYS A 423 19.20 -0.69 -33.30
C LYS A 423 19.43 -0.49 -31.81
N LEU A 424 20.64 -0.08 -31.41
CA LEU A 424 20.96 0.20 -30.01
C LEU A 424 20.07 1.32 -29.44
N GLN A 425 19.80 2.36 -30.21
CA GLN A 425 18.92 3.45 -29.80
C GLN A 425 17.47 2.97 -29.62
N LYS A 426 16.96 2.11 -30.53
CA LYS A 426 15.64 1.46 -30.37
C LYS A 426 15.58 0.58 -29.13
N ILE A 427 16.61 -0.21 -28.86
CA ILE A 427 16.68 -1.07 -27.65
C ILE A 427 16.70 -0.21 -26.39
N ARG A 428 17.45 0.89 -26.35
CA ARG A 428 17.45 1.83 -25.23
C ARG A 428 16.07 2.44 -24.97
N LEU A 429 15.33 2.78 -26.03
CA LEU A 429 13.96 3.29 -25.90
C LEU A 429 13.00 2.22 -25.34
N LEU A 430 13.11 0.98 -25.79
CA LEU A 430 12.32 -0.13 -25.25
C LEU A 430 12.65 -0.39 -23.78
N LEU A 431 13.93 -0.34 -23.40
CA LEU A 431 14.35 -0.49 -22.01
C LEU A 431 13.82 0.65 -21.14
N ALA A 432 13.87 1.90 -21.62
CA ALA A 432 13.28 3.04 -20.92
C ALA A 432 11.76 2.88 -20.74
N ARG A 433 11.06 2.33 -21.74
CA ARG A 433 9.62 2.02 -21.64
C ARG A 433 9.35 0.95 -20.59
N ARG A 434 10.11 -0.16 -20.58
CA ARG A 434 9.99 -1.21 -19.56
C ARG A 434 10.30 -0.70 -18.16
N ASN A 435 11.32 0.15 -17.99
CA ASN A 435 11.63 0.75 -16.69
C ASN A 435 10.49 1.65 -16.18
N ARG A 436 9.81 2.39 -17.07
CA ARG A 436 8.61 3.15 -16.68
C ARG A 436 7.46 2.22 -16.27
N GLU A 437 7.23 1.14 -17.01
CA GLU A 437 6.21 0.13 -16.66
C GLU A 437 6.49 -0.50 -15.28
N ILE A 438 7.76 -0.85 -15.00
CA ILE A 438 8.18 -1.39 -13.69
C ILE A 438 7.95 -0.36 -12.58
N ALA A 439 8.31 0.90 -12.79
CA ALA A 439 8.09 1.96 -11.79
C ALA A 439 6.59 2.19 -11.49
N ILE A 440 5.73 2.09 -12.51
CA ILE A 440 4.27 2.15 -12.33
C ILE A 440 3.77 0.94 -11.53
N LEU A 441 4.27 -0.26 -11.84
CA LEU A 441 3.92 -1.47 -11.10
C LEU A 441 4.37 -1.41 -9.64
N GLN A 442 5.57 -0.89 -9.36
CA GLN A 442 6.05 -0.68 -7.99
C GLN A 442 5.14 0.26 -7.21
N ARG A 443 4.75 1.41 -7.79
CA ARG A 443 3.78 2.32 -7.16
C ARG A 443 2.44 1.64 -6.86
N LYS A 444 1.93 0.84 -7.80
CA LYS A 444 0.70 0.06 -7.59
C LYS A 444 0.83 -0.99 -6.49
N ILE A 445 2.02 -1.55 -6.29
CA ILE A 445 2.29 -2.48 -5.19
C ILE A 445 2.35 -1.72 -3.86
N ASP A 446 2.96 -0.54 -3.84
CA ASP A 446 3.04 0.31 -2.65
C ASP A 446 1.67 0.89 -2.24
N GLU A 447 0.73 1.03 -3.19
CA GLU A 447 -0.67 1.39 -2.91
C GLU A 447 -1.43 0.30 -2.14
N VAL A 448 -0.96 -0.95 -2.15
CA VAL A 448 -1.60 -2.04 -1.42
C VAL A 448 -1.08 -2.04 0.03
N PRO A 449 -1.97 -1.88 1.04
CA PRO A 449 -1.53 -1.79 2.42
C PRO A 449 -0.75 -3.03 2.86
N SER A 450 0.38 -2.80 3.52
CA SER A 450 1.20 -3.90 4.00
C SER A 450 0.48 -4.68 5.11
N ARG A 451 0.89 -5.93 5.34
CA ARG A 451 0.37 -6.73 6.47
C ARG A 451 0.50 -6.02 7.83
N ALA A 452 1.55 -5.20 7.99
CA ALA A 452 1.76 -4.42 9.20
C ALA A 452 0.71 -3.30 9.33
N GLU A 453 0.41 -2.59 8.25
CA GLU A 453 -0.62 -1.55 8.19
C GLU A 453 -2.01 -2.11 8.42
N LEU A 454 -2.35 -3.25 7.78
CA LEU A 454 -3.60 -3.96 8.04
C LEU A 454 -3.74 -4.34 9.53
N THR A 455 -2.65 -4.77 10.16
CA THR A 455 -2.64 -5.08 11.60
C THR A 455 -2.83 -3.82 12.45
N GLN A 456 -2.26 -2.69 12.03
CA GLN A 456 -2.47 -1.39 12.71
C GLN A 456 -3.92 -0.93 12.58
N TYR A 457 -4.52 -1.02 11.39
CA TYR A 457 -5.93 -0.72 11.18
C TYR A 457 -6.83 -1.60 12.04
N GLN A 458 -6.55 -2.91 12.07
CA GLN A 458 -7.30 -3.84 12.92
C GLN A 458 -7.25 -3.44 14.41
N LYS A 459 -6.08 -3.06 14.92
CA LYS A 459 -5.95 -2.57 16.31
C LYS A 459 -6.74 -1.29 16.54
N ARG A 460 -6.64 -0.34 15.60
CA ARG A 460 -7.36 0.92 15.67
C ARG A 460 -8.87 0.74 15.63
N PHE A 461 -9.37 -0.24 14.88
CA PHE A 461 -10.78 -0.62 14.90
C PHE A 461 -11.20 -1.19 16.25
N ILE A 462 -10.40 -2.08 16.85
CA ILE A 462 -10.71 -2.64 18.17
C ILE A 462 -10.74 -1.53 19.24
N GLU A 463 -9.79 -0.60 19.20
CA GLU A 463 -9.76 0.57 20.08
C GLU A 463 -11.00 1.44 19.90
N LEU A 464 -11.39 1.72 18.66
CA LEU A 464 -12.60 2.47 18.36
C LEU A 464 -13.86 1.75 18.87
N TYR A 465 -13.99 0.45 18.65
CA TYR A 465 -15.11 -0.34 19.17
C TYR A 465 -15.15 -0.33 20.70
N SER A 466 -13.99 -0.36 21.35
CA SER A 466 -13.89 -0.23 22.81
C SER A 466 -14.37 1.15 23.29
N GLN A 467 -14.02 2.23 22.58
CA GLN A 467 -14.48 3.58 22.90
C GLN A 467 -16.00 3.71 22.71
N VAL A 468 -16.54 3.26 21.58
CA VAL A 468 -17.98 3.28 21.32
C VAL A 468 -18.75 2.47 22.37
N SER A 469 -18.22 1.31 22.76
CA SER A 469 -18.81 0.47 23.82
C SER A 469 -18.78 1.17 25.19
N ALA A 470 -17.68 1.84 25.53
CA ALA A 470 -17.56 2.63 26.76
C ALA A 470 -18.58 3.78 26.79
N THR A 471 -18.65 4.58 25.72
CA THR A 471 -19.63 5.68 25.63
C THR A 471 -21.06 5.16 25.65
N HIS A 472 -21.34 4.03 25.01
CA HIS A 472 -22.68 3.42 25.06
C HIS A 472 -23.03 2.97 26.50
N LYS A 473 -22.07 2.41 27.23
CA LYS A 473 -22.25 2.03 28.64
C LYS A 473 -22.52 3.25 29.52
N GLU A 474 -21.78 4.33 29.35
CA GLU A 474 -21.99 5.60 30.06
C GLU A 474 -23.37 6.18 29.76
N THR A 475 -23.76 6.27 28.48
CA THR A 475 -25.09 6.72 28.06
C THR A 475 -26.18 5.88 28.71
N LYS A 476 -26.04 4.55 28.74
CA LYS A 476 -27.00 3.66 29.41
C LYS A 476 -27.07 3.90 30.92
N GLN A 477 -25.94 4.18 31.56
CA GLN A 477 -25.90 4.56 32.98
C GLN A 477 -26.66 5.86 33.22
N PHE A 478 -26.47 6.88 32.37
CA PHE A 478 -27.21 8.15 32.48
C PHE A 478 -28.71 7.96 32.30
N PHE A 479 -29.15 7.18 31.31
CA PHE A 479 -30.57 6.86 31.14
C PHE A 479 -31.14 6.10 32.33
N THR A 480 -30.37 5.15 32.88
CA THR A 480 -30.81 4.41 34.08
C THR A 480 -30.95 5.36 35.27
N LEU A 481 -29.96 6.24 35.50
CA LEU A 481 -30.02 7.23 36.57
C LEU A 481 -31.22 8.17 36.39
N TYR A 482 -31.40 8.71 35.18
CA TYR A 482 -32.54 9.57 34.84
C TYR A 482 -33.86 8.87 35.15
N ASN A 483 -34.06 7.64 34.67
CA ASN A 483 -35.29 6.88 34.92
C ASN A 483 -35.51 6.63 36.41
N THR A 484 -34.45 6.32 37.18
CA THR A 484 -34.59 6.14 38.64
C THR A 484 -34.93 7.44 39.37
N LEU A 485 -34.44 8.58 38.90
CA LEU A 485 -34.76 9.89 39.48
C LEU A 485 -36.17 10.31 39.09
N ASP A 486 -36.60 10.04 37.86
CA ASP A 486 -37.95 10.29 37.38
C ASP A 486 -38.97 9.44 38.15
N ASP A 487 -38.70 8.14 38.33
CA ASP A 487 -39.52 7.26 39.18
C ASP A 487 -39.64 7.81 40.61
N LYS A 488 -38.52 8.22 41.22
CA LYS A 488 -38.53 8.85 42.56
C LYS A 488 -39.34 10.12 42.59
N LYS A 489 -39.21 10.99 41.59
CA LYS A 489 -39.98 12.22 41.47
C LYS A 489 -41.48 11.90 41.40
N VAL A 490 -41.89 10.93 40.57
CA VAL A 490 -43.29 10.48 40.46
C VAL A 490 -43.80 9.91 41.79
N TYR A 491 -42.99 9.20 42.56
CA TYR A 491 -43.38 8.74 43.90
C TYR A 491 -43.54 9.88 44.90
N LEU A 492 -42.61 10.85 44.91
CA LEU A 492 -42.71 12.04 45.75
C LEU A 492 -43.93 12.89 45.37
N GLU A 493 -44.23 13.06 44.08
CA GLU A 493 -45.44 13.75 43.62
C GLU A 493 -46.71 13.05 44.10
N LYS A 494 -46.74 11.70 44.09
CA LYS A 494 -47.85 10.92 44.66
C LYS A 494 -47.98 11.12 46.17
N GLU A 495 -46.86 11.19 46.90
CA GLU A 495 -46.87 11.48 48.34
C GLU A 495 -47.39 12.88 48.63
N VAL A 496 -46.93 13.89 47.88
CA VAL A 496 -47.44 15.27 48.01
C VAL A 496 -48.94 15.33 47.68
N ASN A 497 -49.38 14.71 46.60
CA ASN A 497 -50.80 14.66 46.24
C ASN A 497 -51.64 13.95 47.29
N LEU A 498 -51.11 12.87 47.90
CA LEU A 498 -51.77 12.18 49.00
C LEU A 498 -51.89 13.07 50.24
N LEU A 499 -50.81 13.76 50.61
CA LEU A 499 -50.79 14.68 51.74
C LEU A 499 -51.75 15.87 51.53
N ASN A 500 -51.79 16.42 50.32
CA ASN A 500 -52.74 17.49 49.97
C ASN A 500 -54.19 16.98 50.06
N SER A 501 -54.49 15.79 49.53
CA SER A 501 -55.82 15.18 49.66
C SER A 501 -56.22 14.92 51.11
N ILE A 502 -55.26 14.51 51.96
CA ILE A 502 -55.49 14.36 53.41
C ILE A 502 -55.81 15.72 54.03
N HIS A 503 -55.03 16.76 53.71
CA HIS A 503 -55.18 18.10 54.25
C HIS A 503 -56.53 18.73 53.88
N ASP A 504 -56.91 18.67 52.60
CA ASP A 504 -58.16 19.24 52.09
C ASP A 504 -59.40 18.55 52.68
N ASN A 505 -59.34 17.23 52.84
CA ASN A 505 -60.45 16.44 53.39
C ASN A 505 -60.51 16.48 54.93
N PHE A 506 -59.43 16.90 55.61
CA PHE A 506 -59.35 16.87 57.08
C PHE A 506 -60.40 17.75 57.76
N HIS A 507 -60.55 19.00 57.29
CA HIS A 507 -61.51 19.94 57.88
C HIS A 507 -62.97 19.49 57.70
N GLN A 508 -63.30 18.92 56.53
CA GLN A 508 -64.65 18.41 56.26
C GLN A 508 -64.93 17.14 57.06
N ALA A 509 -63.96 16.21 57.13
CA ALA A 509 -64.09 14.97 57.89
C ALA A 509 -64.25 15.21 59.40
N MET A 510 -63.61 16.26 59.95
CA MET A 510 -63.68 16.59 61.38
C MET A 510 -64.95 17.36 61.79
N SER A 511 -65.82 17.72 60.85
CA SER A 511 -67.07 18.46 61.13
C SER A 511 -68.19 17.60 61.75
N SER A 512 -68.17 16.27 61.57
CA SER A 512 -69.15 15.35 62.17
C SER A 512 -68.50 14.05 62.66
N SER A 513 -69.10 13.39 63.66
CA SER A 513 -68.57 12.13 64.20
C SER A 513 -68.64 10.97 63.20
N GLY A 514 -69.70 10.92 62.38
CA GLY A 514 -69.86 9.90 61.33
C GLY A 514 -68.87 10.07 60.16
N SER A 515 -68.60 11.31 59.74
CA SER A 515 -67.57 11.59 58.71
C SER A 515 -66.15 11.31 59.20
N ARG A 516 -65.90 11.47 60.50
CA ARG A 516 -64.61 11.15 61.12
C ARG A 516 -64.31 9.65 61.08
N GLU A 517 -65.28 8.80 61.39
CA GLU A 517 -65.09 7.34 61.28
C GLU A 517 -64.87 6.90 59.83
N GLN A 518 -65.58 7.49 58.86
CA GLN A 518 -65.39 7.20 57.44
C GLN A 518 -63.99 7.59 56.95
N PHE A 519 -63.48 8.75 57.38
CA PHE A 519 -62.12 9.19 57.06
C PHE A 519 -61.05 8.26 57.65
N LEU A 520 -61.23 7.78 58.88
CA LEU A 520 -60.30 6.81 59.48
C LEU A 520 -60.27 5.48 58.70
N ARG A 521 -61.43 4.97 58.27
CA ARG A 521 -61.48 3.77 57.41
C ARG A 521 -60.80 3.99 56.06
N GLN A 522 -60.94 5.17 55.47
CA GLN A 522 -60.23 5.52 54.23
C GLN A 522 -58.71 5.59 54.43
N MET A 523 -58.24 6.15 55.55
CA MET A 523 -56.81 6.16 55.90
C MET A 523 -56.25 4.74 56.07
N GLU A 524 -56.98 3.86 56.76
CA GLU A 524 -56.59 2.45 56.90
C GLU A 524 -56.49 1.76 55.54
N GLN A 525 -57.45 2.01 54.64
CA GLN A 525 -57.43 1.46 53.28
C GLN A 525 -56.24 1.98 52.45
N ILE A 526 -55.89 3.26 52.57
CA ILE A 526 -54.73 3.86 51.91
C ILE A 526 -53.43 3.23 52.42
N VAL A 527 -53.27 3.10 53.74
CA VAL A 527 -52.09 2.47 54.36
C VAL A 527 -51.95 1.02 53.90
N GLU A 528 -53.04 0.27 53.83
CA GLU A 528 -53.03 -1.11 53.34
C GLU A 528 -52.67 -1.18 51.85
N GLY A 529 -53.18 -0.26 51.03
CA GLY A 529 -52.78 -0.11 49.62
C GLY A 529 -51.28 0.17 49.44
N ILE A 530 -50.70 1.02 50.29
CA ILE A 530 -49.25 1.31 50.31
C ILE A 530 -48.45 0.07 50.69
N LYS A 531 -48.87 -0.67 51.72
CA LYS A 531 -48.23 -1.94 52.13
C LYS A 531 -48.23 -2.98 51.02
N GLN A 532 -49.36 -3.15 50.34
CA GLN A 532 -49.47 -4.07 49.20
C GLN A 532 -48.59 -3.65 48.02
N ASN A 533 -48.52 -2.35 47.70
CA ASN A 533 -47.63 -1.85 46.66
C ASN A 533 -46.15 -2.06 47.00
N ARG A 534 -45.75 -1.85 48.26
CA ARG A 534 -44.40 -2.15 48.73
C ARG A 534 -44.06 -3.64 48.55
N MET A 535 -44.96 -4.55 48.92
CA MET A 535 -44.74 -5.99 48.72
C MET A 535 -44.57 -6.35 47.24
N LYS A 536 -45.39 -5.78 46.35
CA LYS A 536 -45.28 -5.98 44.90
C LYS A 536 -43.93 -5.50 44.35
N MET A 537 -43.45 -4.34 44.80
CA MET A 537 -42.15 -3.79 44.37
C MET A 537 -40.97 -4.60 44.91
N GLU A 538 -41.04 -5.09 46.15
CA GLU A 538 -39.99 -5.94 46.72
C GLU A 538 -39.89 -7.28 45.97
N LYS A 539 -41.03 -7.87 45.58
CA LYS A 539 -41.04 -9.08 44.74
C LYS A 539 -40.37 -8.84 43.37
N LYS A 540 -40.72 -7.75 42.68
CA LYS A 540 -40.09 -7.38 41.39
C LYS A 540 -38.58 -7.16 41.53
N LYS A 541 -38.14 -6.55 42.63
CA LYS A 541 -36.72 -6.37 42.94
C LYS A 541 -36.00 -7.70 43.12
N GLN A 542 -36.60 -8.66 43.81
CA GLN A 542 -36.03 -10.01 43.99
C GLN A 542 -35.93 -10.75 42.64
N GLU A 543 -36.98 -10.71 41.81
CA GLU A 543 -36.97 -11.33 40.47
C GLU A 543 -35.85 -10.74 39.58
N ASN A 544 -35.72 -9.40 39.55
CA ASN A 544 -34.65 -8.75 38.80
C ASN A 544 -33.25 -9.05 39.35
N LYS A 545 -33.11 -9.21 40.67
CA LYS A 545 -31.84 -9.63 41.30
C LYS A 545 -31.45 -11.03 40.86
N MET A 546 -32.38 -11.99 40.91
CA MET A 546 -32.12 -13.35 40.43
C MET A 546 -31.73 -13.38 38.97
N ARG A 547 -32.43 -12.62 38.11
CA ARG A 547 -32.10 -12.51 36.69
C ARG A 547 -30.72 -11.89 36.44
N ARG A 548 -30.34 -10.88 37.22
CA ARG A 548 -29.00 -10.28 37.15
C ARG A 548 -27.93 -11.30 37.54
N ASP A 549 -28.16 -12.05 38.61
CA ASP A 549 -27.20 -13.04 39.11
C ASP A 549 -27.03 -14.18 38.07
N GLN A 550 -28.12 -14.66 37.47
CA GLN A 550 -28.09 -15.62 36.34
C GLN A 550 -27.26 -15.12 35.15
N LEU A 551 -27.50 -13.88 34.70
CA LEU A 551 -26.75 -13.29 33.58
C LEU A 551 -25.27 -13.08 33.93
N ASN A 552 -24.96 -12.84 35.21
CA ASN A 552 -23.58 -12.72 35.66
C ASN A 552 -22.86 -14.07 35.64
N ASP A 553 -23.55 -15.15 36.01
CA ASP A 553 -23.00 -16.51 35.93
C ASP A 553 -22.74 -16.92 34.47
N GLU A 554 -23.68 -16.65 33.56
CA GLU A 554 -23.48 -16.84 32.11
C GLU A 554 -22.28 -16.03 31.57
N TYR A 555 -22.13 -14.78 32.04
CA TYR A 555 -20.99 -13.94 31.67
C TYR A 555 -19.65 -14.52 32.16
N LEU A 556 -19.60 -15.06 33.39
CA LEU A 556 -18.41 -15.71 33.93
C LEU A 556 -18.04 -16.97 33.13
N GLU A 557 -19.02 -17.78 32.74
CA GLU A 557 -18.80 -18.96 31.91
C GLU A 557 -18.21 -18.59 30.54
N LEU A 558 -18.72 -17.52 29.91
CA LEU A 558 -18.18 -17.02 28.64
C LEU A 558 -16.75 -16.50 28.79
N LEU A 559 -16.41 -15.84 29.90
CA LEU A 559 -15.04 -15.42 30.18
C LEU A 559 -14.09 -16.60 30.34
N GLU A 560 -14.52 -17.68 30.98
CA GLU A 560 -13.72 -18.91 31.10
C GLU A 560 -13.49 -19.56 29.74
N LYS A 561 -14.53 -19.67 28.90
CA LYS A 561 -14.39 -20.12 27.50
C LYS A 561 -13.38 -19.27 26.74
N GLN A 562 -13.47 -17.94 26.86
CA GLN A 562 -12.51 -17.02 26.25
C GLN A 562 -11.07 -17.28 26.72
N ARG A 563 -10.84 -17.47 28.03
CA ARG A 563 -9.51 -17.80 28.59
C ARG A 563 -8.98 -19.12 28.04
N LEU A 564 -9.84 -20.15 27.94
CA LEU A 564 -9.52 -21.43 27.33
C LEU A 564 -9.09 -21.27 25.87
N TYR A 565 -9.83 -20.51 25.06
CA TYR A 565 -9.45 -20.22 23.67
C TYR A 565 -8.09 -19.53 23.56
N PHE A 566 -7.81 -18.53 24.42
CA PHE A 566 -6.51 -17.87 24.41
C PHE A 566 -5.37 -18.81 24.81
N LYS A 567 -5.61 -19.70 25.78
CA LYS A 567 -4.63 -20.71 26.21
C LYS A 567 -4.33 -21.68 25.07
N THR A 568 -5.34 -22.26 24.43
CA THR A 568 -5.14 -23.21 23.32
C THR A 568 -4.47 -22.56 22.12
N VAL A 569 -4.82 -21.33 21.78
CA VAL A 569 -4.14 -20.57 20.70
C VAL A 569 -2.67 -20.30 21.04
N LYS A 570 -2.36 -20.02 22.32
CA LYS A 570 -0.98 -19.83 22.77
C LYS A 570 -0.18 -21.13 22.67
N GLU A 571 -0.74 -22.23 23.16
CA GLU A 571 -0.14 -23.58 23.05
C GLU A 571 0.10 -23.96 21.58
N PHE A 572 -0.87 -23.71 20.69
CA PHE A 572 -0.71 -23.96 19.26
C PHE A 572 0.41 -23.14 18.62
N LYS A 573 0.56 -21.86 19.02
CA LYS A 573 1.67 -21.01 18.56
C LYS A 573 3.03 -21.51 19.05
N GLU A 574 3.10 -21.96 20.29
CA GLU A 574 4.34 -22.53 20.87
C GLU A 574 4.75 -23.80 20.13
N VAL A 575 3.83 -24.75 19.89
CA VAL A 575 4.11 -25.97 19.10
C VAL A 575 4.64 -25.63 17.70
N ARG A 576 4.09 -24.59 17.04
CA ARG A 576 4.57 -24.14 15.73
C ARG A 576 6.00 -23.58 15.77
N THR A 577 6.42 -22.98 16.88
CA THR A 577 7.79 -22.46 17.04
C THR A 577 8.83 -23.54 17.34
N PHE A 578 8.43 -24.69 17.89
CA PHE A 578 9.32 -25.81 18.21
C PHE A 578 9.56 -26.79 17.06
N LEU A 579 8.90 -26.65 15.90
CA LEU A 579 9.16 -27.50 14.73
C LEU A 579 10.34 -26.95 13.90
N PRO A 580 11.52 -27.60 13.88
CA PRO A 580 12.61 -27.20 13.00
C PRO A 580 12.22 -27.44 11.53
N LYS A 581 12.55 -26.48 10.66
CA LYS A 581 12.17 -26.39 9.23
C LYS A 581 12.68 -27.53 8.32
N GLN A 582 13.25 -28.62 8.84
CA GLN A 582 13.92 -29.65 8.02
C GLN A 582 13.37 -31.08 8.11
N THR A 583 12.37 -31.39 8.94
CA THR A 583 11.84 -32.76 9.07
C THR A 583 10.33 -32.84 8.88
N VAL A 584 9.77 -32.13 7.90
CA VAL A 584 8.33 -31.82 7.85
C VAL A 584 7.51 -32.67 6.87
N LYS A 585 8.11 -33.58 6.07
CA LYS A 585 7.31 -34.32 5.06
C LYS A 585 6.66 -35.63 5.53
N CYS A 586 7.13 -36.30 6.58
CA CYS A 586 6.56 -37.60 7.01
C CYS A 586 5.95 -37.64 8.41
N SER A 587 6.33 -36.77 9.34
CA SER A 587 5.77 -36.77 10.71
C SER A 587 4.53 -35.88 10.87
N VAL A 588 4.28 -35.00 9.89
CA VAL A 588 3.19 -34.02 9.94
C VAL A 588 1.83 -34.64 9.61
N THR A 589 1.77 -35.71 8.83
CA THR A 589 0.49 -36.37 8.51
C THR A 589 -0.09 -37.13 9.72
N HIS A 590 0.74 -37.90 10.44
CA HIS A 590 0.30 -38.64 11.62
C HIS A 590 -0.05 -37.72 12.81
N PHE A 591 0.76 -36.70 13.09
CA PHE A 591 0.50 -35.79 14.21
C PHE A 591 -0.74 -34.91 13.99
N TRP A 592 -1.05 -34.54 12.75
CA TRP A 592 -2.25 -33.77 12.43
C TRP A 592 -3.53 -34.62 12.45
N LEU A 593 -3.45 -35.92 12.11
CA LEU A 593 -4.59 -36.83 12.27
C LEU A 593 -4.96 -37.00 13.75
N ASP A 594 -3.99 -37.30 14.61
CA ASP A 594 -4.24 -37.52 16.04
C ASP A 594 -4.73 -36.25 16.76
N LEU A 595 -4.28 -35.07 16.31
CA LEU A 595 -4.72 -33.80 16.85
C LEU A 595 -6.13 -33.41 16.36
N CYS A 596 -6.46 -33.65 15.08
CA CYS A 596 -7.82 -33.46 14.56
C CYS A 596 -8.83 -34.39 15.25
N ILE A 597 -8.46 -35.65 15.51
CA ILE A 597 -9.31 -36.60 16.24
C ILE A 597 -9.54 -36.14 17.69
N ASN A 598 -8.51 -35.61 18.37
CA ASN A 598 -8.65 -35.08 19.73
C ASN A 598 -9.47 -33.78 19.82
N ILE A 599 -9.42 -32.93 18.78
CA ILE A 599 -10.19 -31.68 18.73
C ILE A 599 -11.66 -31.98 18.39
N CYS A 600 -11.93 -32.89 17.46
CA CYS A 600 -13.30 -33.32 17.11
C CYS A 600 -14.01 -34.06 18.25
N THR A 601 -13.28 -34.80 19.10
CA THR A 601 -13.87 -35.49 20.25
C THR A 601 -14.15 -34.56 21.45
N ARG A 602 -13.46 -33.42 21.56
CA ARG A 602 -13.66 -32.45 22.65
C ARG A 602 -14.62 -31.30 22.34
N PHE A 603 -14.87 -30.98 21.07
CA PHE A 603 -15.75 -29.87 20.66
C PHE A 603 -16.60 -30.21 19.42
N PRO A 604 -17.73 -30.93 19.59
CA PRO A 604 -18.61 -31.28 18.47
C PRO A 604 -19.33 -30.07 17.85
N ASP A 605 -19.56 -29.00 18.62
CA ASP A 605 -20.30 -27.80 18.18
C ASP A 605 -19.49 -26.85 17.26
N MET A 606 -18.18 -27.07 17.11
CA MET A 606 -17.31 -26.19 16.32
C MET A 606 -17.49 -26.37 14.79
N MET A 607 -18.18 -27.41 14.34
CA MET A 607 -18.42 -27.69 12.91
C MET A 607 -19.51 -26.80 12.27
N LEU A 608 -20.34 -26.12 13.06
CA LEU A 608 -21.50 -25.38 12.55
C LEU A 608 -21.23 -23.90 12.22
N THR A 609 -20.07 -23.35 12.61
CA THR A 609 -19.76 -21.93 12.35
C THR A 609 -18.34 -21.76 11.79
N ALA A 610 -18.27 -21.78 10.45
CA ALA A 610 -17.12 -21.48 9.60
C ALA A 610 -15.97 -22.51 9.59
N PRO A 611 -15.90 -23.40 8.58
CA PRO A 611 -14.71 -24.22 8.39
C PRO A 611 -13.58 -23.35 7.84
N CYS A 612 -12.44 -23.35 8.53
CA CYS A 612 -11.19 -22.80 8.01
C CYS A 612 -10.77 -23.64 6.79
N PRO A 613 -10.49 -23.05 5.61
CA PRO A 613 -10.23 -23.80 4.37
C PRO A 613 -8.98 -24.71 4.45
N GLN A 614 -8.09 -24.46 5.42
CA GLN A 614 -6.94 -25.35 5.70
C GLN A 614 -7.34 -26.68 6.35
N CYS A 615 -8.49 -26.76 7.02
CA CYS A 615 -8.97 -28.00 7.63
C CYS A 615 -9.67 -28.93 6.62
N LEU A 616 -10.36 -28.38 5.60
CA LEU A 616 -10.99 -29.18 4.55
C LEU A 616 -9.96 -29.87 3.63
N LEU A 617 -8.84 -29.21 3.34
CA LEU A 617 -7.77 -29.78 2.50
C LEU A 617 -7.13 -31.03 3.13
N VAL A 618 -7.08 -31.12 4.46
CA VAL A 618 -6.53 -32.29 5.16
C VAL A 618 -7.53 -33.45 5.12
N VAL A 619 -8.83 -33.19 5.26
CA VAL A 619 -9.87 -34.23 5.21
C VAL A 619 -10.02 -34.82 3.80
N ILE A 620 -9.97 -33.99 2.75
CA ILE A 620 -10.08 -34.45 1.35
C ILE A 620 -8.86 -35.27 0.93
N SER A 621 -7.66 -34.95 1.45
CA SER A 621 -6.46 -35.74 1.17
C SER A 621 -6.46 -37.12 1.82
N ALA A 622 -7.24 -37.34 2.88
CA ALA A 622 -7.36 -38.64 3.54
C ALA A 622 -8.28 -39.59 2.77
N SER A 623 -9.37 -39.08 2.16
CA SER A 623 -10.33 -39.89 1.40
C SER A 623 -9.77 -40.44 0.07
N PHE A 624 -8.71 -39.83 -0.48
CA PHE A 624 -8.09 -40.25 -1.74
C PHE A 624 -6.95 -41.26 -1.57
N LEU A 625 -6.53 -41.56 -0.34
CA LEU A 625 -5.48 -42.54 -0.05
C LEU A 625 -6.02 -43.93 0.34
N ASP A 626 -7.32 -44.05 0.58
CA ASP A 626 -8.02 -45.32 0.85
C ASP A 626 -8.83 -45.81 -0.38
N SER A 627 -8.45 -45.43 -1.60
CA SER A 627 -9.01 -45.95 -2.87
C SER A 627 -7.93 -46.44 -3.83
#